data_AF-A0A8S3J5S5-F1
#
_entry.id   AF-A0A8S3J5S5-F1
#
_cell.length_a   1.000
_cell.length_b   1.000
_cell.length_c   1.000
_cell.angle_alpha   90.00
_cell.angle_beta   90.00
_cell.angle_gamma   90.00
#
_symmetry.space_group_name_H-M   'P 1'
#
loop_
_entity.id
_entity.type
_entity.pdbx_description
1 polymer ?
#
loop_
_entity_poly.entity_id
_entity_poly.type
_entity_poly.pdbx_seq_one_letter_code
_entity_poly.pdbx_strand_id
1 'polypeptide(L)'
;MAENKILLARAEMAEYTALERFRQIASPTQWNSHLFLKPKMKQWSTKNKNYLVAIKRVEYDLPPKFISNIDFTRKIDESQTLYNQMRQLTKDYRTQAMSLYLQSTTHFAKEENNAIIIDAEDDAGYIEFERYNELREKRYNLEAEQALY
;
A
#
# COMPACT_ATOMS: atom_id res chain seq x y z
N MET A 1 12.70 -15.61 3.26
CA MET A 1 13.26 -14.23 3.32
C MET A 1 14.09 -13.84 2.10
N ALA A 2 15.06 -14.64 1.65
CA ALA A 2 15.89 -14.28 0.49
C ALA A 2 15.09 -14.17 -0.83
N GLU A 3 14.14 -15.08 -1.06
CA GLU A 3 13.29 -15.10 -2.25
C GLU A 3 12.38 -13.86 -2.34
N ASN A 4 11.72 -13.46 -1.25
CA ASN A 4 10.93 -12.22 -1.22
C ASN A 4 11.77 -10.98 -1.49
N LYS A 5 13.03 -10.92 -1.02
CA LYS A 5 13.94 -9.82 -1.34
C LYS A 5 14.29 -9.77 -2.83
N ILE A 6 14.48 -10.93 -3.46
CA ILE A 6 14.72 -11.03 -4.90
C ILE A 6 13.48 -10.58 -5.69
N LEU A 7 12.28 -10.99 -5.28
CA LEU A 7 11.02 -10.58 -5.91
C LEU A 7 10.81 -9.07 -5.81
N LEU A 8 11.08 -8.48 -4.63
CA LEU A 8 10.99 -7.03 -4.43
C LEU A 8 11.98 -6.27 -5.32
N ALA A 9 13.25 -6.70 -5.35
CA ALA A 9 14.27 -6.07 -6.19
C ALA A 9 13.91 -6.15 -7.69
N ARG A 10 13.31 -7.25 -8.14
CA ARG A 10 12.81 -7.38 -9.52
C ARG A 10 11.65 -6.42 -9.80
N ALA A 11 10.72 -6.26 -8.85
CA ALA A 11 9.61 -5.32 -8.98
C ALA A 11 10.09 -3.87 -9.02
N GLU A 12 11.07 -3.49 -8.19
CA GLU A 12 11.71 -2.17 -8.20
C GLU A 12 12.40 -1.89 -9.54
N MET A 13 13.15 -2.86 -10.06
CA MET A 13 13.82 -2.73 -11.36
C MET A 13 12.81 -2.60 -12.51
N ALA A 14 11.69 -3.34 -12.45
CA ALA A 14 10.62 -3.24 -13.44
C ALA A 14 9.92 -1.87 -13.40
N GLU A 15 9.58 -1.36 -12.21
CA GLU A 15 9.02 -0.01 -12.03
C GLU A 15 9.98 1.04 -12.59
N TYR A 16 11.27 0.95 -12.27
CA TYR A 16 12.28 1.88 -12.77
C TYR A 16 12.38 1.87 -14.29
N THR A 17 12.39 0.67 -14.89
CA THR A 17 12.45 0.52 -16.35
C THR A 17 11.23 1.13 -17.04
N ALA A 18 10.03 0.94 -16.48
CA ALA A 18 8.80 1.54 -17.00
C ALA A 18 8.80 3.08 -16.86
N LEU A 19 9.34 3.61 -15.75
CA LEU A 19 9.51 5.06 -15.59
C LEU A 19 10.45 5.67 -16.62
N GLU A 20 11.57 5.01 -16.92
CA GLU A 20 12.50 5.48 -17.96
C GLU A 20 11.86 5.43 -19.36
N ARG A 21 11.07 4.40 -19.67
CA ARG A 21 10.30 4.34 -20.93
C ARG A 21 9.26 5.45 -21.03
N PHE A 22 8.49 5.66 -19.97
CA PHE A 22 7.55 6.78 -19.89
C PHE A 22 8.28 8.10 -20.13
N ARG A 23 9.41 8.35 -19.48
CA ARG A 23 10.20 9.57 -19.68
C ARG A 23 10.66 9.77 -21.13
N GLN A 24 10.97 8.70 -21.85
CA GLN A 24 11.44 8.76 -23.25
C GLN A 24 10.30 9.01 -24.24
N ILE A 25 9.10 8.52 -23.94
CA ILE A 25 7.95 8.52 -24.85
C ILE A 25 6.97 9.66 -24.53
N ALA A 26 6.92 10.11 -23.28
CA ALA A 26 6.01 11.15 -22.83
C ALA A 26 6.26 12.48 -23.53
N SER A 27 5.16 13.15 -23.89
CA SER A 27 5.22 14.54 -24.28
C SER A 27 5.74 15.42 -23.12
N PRO A 28 6.31 16.61 -23.40
CA PRO A 28 6.72 17.54 -22.37
C PRO A 28 5.59 17.87 -21.38
N THR A 29 4.35 17.98 -21.85
CA THR A 29 3.18 18.24 -21.01
C THR A 29 2.87 17.06 -20.09
N GLN A 30 2.88 15.82 -20.61
CA GLN A 30 2.68 14.60 -19.83
C GLN A 30 3.76 14.45 -18.74
N TRP A 31 5.02 14.71 -19.08
CA TRP A 31 6.12 14.66 -18.11
C TRP A 31 6.01 15.75 -17.03
N ASN A 32 5.62 16.96 -17.41
CA ASN A 32 5.43 18.06 -16.46
C ASN A 32 4.26 17.79 -15.50
N SER A 33 3.14 17.24 -16.00
CA SER A 33 2.02 16.80 -15.17
C SER A 33 2.44 15.70 -14.19
N HIS A 34 3.23 14.72 -14.65
CA HIS A 34 3.82 13.71 -13.76
C HIS A 34 4.66 14.34 -12.65
N LEU A 35 5.57 15.28 -12.99
CA LEU A 35 6.42 15.95 -12.01
C LEU A 35 5.62 16.76 -11.00
N PHE A 36 4.57 17.45 -11.44
CA PHE A 36 3.68 18.22 -10.59
C PHE A 36 2.92 17.32 -9.59
N LEU A 37 2.48 16.15 -10.03
CA LEU A 37 1.71 15.21 -9.22
C LEU A 37 2.59 14.31 -8.33
N LYS A 38 3.87 14.15 -8.66
CA LYS A 38 4.84 13.30 -7.94
C LYS A 38 4.83 13.46 -6.40
N PRO A 39 4.74 14.67 -5.82
CA PRO A 39 4.67 14.83 -4.37
C PRO A 39 3.37 14.28 -3.77
N LYS A 40 2.23 14.52 -4.43
CA LYS A 40 0.92 13.98 -4.02
C LYS A 40 0.93 12.46 -4.12
N MET A 41 1.50 11.94 -5.20
CA MET A 41 1.71 10.51 -5.43
C MET A 41 2.49 9.84 -4.30
N LYS A 42 3.57 10.47 -3.86
CA LYS A 42 4.39 9.95 -2.76
C LYS A 42 3.61 9.88 -1.44
N GLN A 43 2.79 10.89 -1.16
CA GLN A 43 1.92 10.89 0.01
C GLN A 43 0.85 9.80 -0.09
N TRP A 44 0.20 9.67 -1.24
CA TRP A 44 -0.79 8.62 -1.48
C TRP A 44 -0.19 7.22 -1.38
N SER A 45 0.95 6.98 -2.03
CA SER A 45 1.74 5.75 -1.96
C SER A 45 2.00 5.30 -0.52
N THR A 46 2.47 6.23 0.32
CA THR A 46 2.73 5.94 1.73
C THR A 46 1.45 5.56 2.46
N LYS A 47 0.36 6.28 2.20
CA LYS A 47 -0.94 5.97 2.80
C LYS A 47 -1.49 4.63 2.32
N ASN A 48 -1.38 4.33 1.03
CA ASN A 48 -1.88 3.08 0.43
C ASN A 48 -1.07 1.88 0.92
N LYS A 49 0.25 1.98 1.03
CA LYS A 49 1.09 0.93 1.64
C LYS A 49 0.65 0.62 3.07
N ASN A 50 0.46 1.66 3.89
CA ASN A 50 -0.01 1.49 5.27
C ASN A 50 -1.40 0.83 5.31
N TYR A 51 -2.29 1.19 4.38
CA TYR A 51 -3.59 0.56 4.23
C TYR A 51 -3.46 -0.94 3.93
N LEU A 52 -2.68 -1.31 2.91
CA LEU A 52 -2.47 -2.69 2.48
C LEU A 52 -1.86 -3.55 3.59
N VAL A 53 -0.85 -3.03 4.29
CA VAL A 53 -0.26 -3.71 5.47
C VAL A 53 -1.33 -3.98 6.52
N ALA A 54 -2.20 -3.01 6.75
CA ALA A 54 -3.16 -3.09 7.82
C ALA A 54 -4.37 -3.97 7.45
N ILE A 55 -4.79 -4.02 6.18
CA ILE A 55 -5.71 -5.04 5.65
C ILE A 55 -5.11 -6.42 5.88
N LYS A 56 -3.87 -6.65 5.44
CA LYS A 56 -3.23 -7.96 5.55
C LYS A 56 -3.13 -8.41 7.01
N ARG A 57 -2.81 -7.50 7.94
CA ARG A 57 -2.84 -7.80 9.38
C ARG A 57 -4.22 -8.23 9.89
N VAL A 58 -5.30 -7.71 9.33
CA VAL A 58 -6.67 -8.15 9.63
C VAL A 58 -6.95 -9.51 8.98
N GLU A 59 -6.58 -9.71 7.71
CA GLU A 59 -6.74 -10.99 6.98
C GLU A 59 -6.06 -12.15 7.70
N TYR A 60 -4.84 -11.93 8.20
CA TYR A 60 -4.05 -12.94 8.92
C TYR A 60 -4.32 -12.98 10.43
N ASP A 61 -5.29 -12.20 10.94
CA ASP A 61 -5.59 -12.04 12.37
C ASP A 61 -4.34 -11.75 13.25
N LEU A 62 -3.34 -11.06 12.69
CA LEU A 62 -2.04 -10.86 13.34
C LEU A 62 -2.17 -9.89 14.52
N PRO A 63 -1.77 -10.24 15.76
CA PRO A 63 -1.80 -9.33 16.91
C PRO A 63 -1.02 -8.03 16.63
N PRO A 64 -1.40 -6.88 17.22
CA PRO A 64 -0.58 -5.67 17.15
C PRO A 64 0.76 -5.99 17.84
N LYS A 65 1.86 -5.38 17.39
CA LYS A 65 3.21 -5.66 17.94
C LYS A 65 3.32 -5.43 19.46
N PHE A 66 2.39 -4.71 20.09
CA PHE A 66 2.37 -4.51 21.53
C PHE A 66 1.71 -5.67 22.31
N ILE A 67 0.83 -6.47 21.69
CA ILE A 67 0.18 -7.63 22.36
C ILE A 67 1.14 -8.82 22.40
N SER A 68 2.02 -8.97 21.40
CA SER A 68 3.02 -10.04 21.37
C SER A 68 4.06 -9.99 22.49
N ASN A 69 4.09 -8.91 23.28
CA ASN A 69 5.00 -8.74 24.42
C ASN A 69 4.34 -9.01 25.78
N ILE A 70 3.06 -9.41 25.80
CA ILE A 70 2.35 -9.71 27.04
C ILE A 70 2.61 -11.18 27.38
N ASP A 71 3.32 -11.41 28.49
CA ASP A 71 3.62 -12.74 29.02
C ASP A 71 2.37 -13.33 29.71
N PHE A 72 1.75 -14.33 29.08
CA PHE A 72 0.52 -14.97 29.56
C PHE A 72 0.78 -16.17 30.49
N THR A 73 1.92 -16.24 31.17
CA THR A 73 2.30 -17.35 32.07
C THR A 73 1.50 -17.45 33.39
N ARG A 74 0.37 -16.74 33.57
CA ARG A 74 -0.49 -16.86 34.76
C ARG A 74 -1.78 -17.62 34.48
N LYS A 75 -2.18 -18.45 35.48
CA LYS A 75 -3.24 -19.48 35.51
C LYS A 75 -4.38 -19.34 34.47
N ILE A 76 -4.62 -20.48 33.81
CA ILE A 76 -5.22 -20.70 32.47
C ILE A 76 -6.69 -20.26 32.33
N ASP A 77 -7.53 -20.24 33.36
CA ASP A 77 -8.98 -20.04 33.17
C ASP A 77 -9.44 -18.57 33.15
N GLU A 78 -8.93 -17.73 34.06
CA GLU A 78 -9.27 -16.28 34.06
C GLU A 78 -8.49 -15.53 32.97
N SER A 79 -7.25 -15.98 32.69
CA SER A 79 -6.40 -15.44 31.64
C SER A 79 -6.98 -15.65 30.25
N GLN A 80 -7.67 -16.77 30.00
CA GLN A 80 -8.24 -17.09 28.69
C GLN A 80 -9.44 -16.18 28.36
N THR A 81 -10.29 -15.89 29.34
CA THR A 81 -11.44 -14.99 29.14
C THR A 81 -10.97 -13.56 28.89
N LEU A 82 -10.00 -13.07 29.68
CA LEU A 82 -9.34 -11.79 29.45
C LEU A 82 -8.63 -11.72 28.10
N TYR A 83 -7.93 -12.79 27.71
CA TYR A 83 -7.30 -12.90 26.39
C TYR A 83 -8.32 -12.83 25.25
N ASN A 84 -9.43 -13.56 25.36
CA ASN A 84 -10.51 -13.54 24.37
C ASN A 84 -11.18 -12.16 24.28
N GLN A 85 -11.39 -11.48 25.41
CA GLN A 85 -11.92 -10.11 25.46
C GLN A 85 -10.94 -9.12 24.83
N MET A 86 -9.64 -9.20 25.16
CA MET A 86 -8.60 -8.37 24.54
C MET A 86 -8.50 -8.61 23.04
N ARG A 87 -8.60 -9.86 22.59
CA ARG A 87 -8.61 -10.23 21.18
C ARG A 87 -9.81 -9.60 20.46
N GLN A 88 -11.01 -9.69 21.04
CA GLN A 88 -12.22 -9.13 20.45
C GLN A 88 -12.16 -7.59 20.38
N LEU A 89 -11.78 -6.92 21.48
CA LEU A 89 -11.55 -5.47 21.51
C LEU A 89 -10.55 -5.01 20.45
N THR A 90 -9.45 -5.75 20.31
CA THR A 90 -8.43 -5.46 19.30
C THR A 90 -8.97 -5.64 17.89
N LYS A 91 -9.77 -6.68 17.65
CA LYS A 91 -10.42 -6.95 16.37
C LYS A 91 -11.41 -5.83 15.99
N ASP A 92 -12.22 -5.39 16.95
CA ASP A 92 -13.21 -4.33 16.73
C ASP A 92 -12.54 -2.98 16.49
N TYR A 93 -11.53 -2.63 17.29
CA TYR A 93 -10.71 -1.43 17.07
C TYR A 93 -10.05 -1.43 15.68
N ARG A 94 -9.47 -2.55 15.25
CA ARG A 94 -8.88 -2.68 13.90
C ARG A 94 -9.91 -2.45 12.81
N THR A 95 -11.07 -3.09 12.93
CA THR A 95 -12.12 -3.00 11.91
C THR A 95 -12.59 -1.56 11.76
N GLN A 96 -12.82 -0.86 12.87
CA GLN A 96 -13.25 0.54 12.88
C GLN A 96 -12.14 1.48 12.36
N ALA A 97 -10.91 1.34 12.86
CA ALA A 97 -9.77 2.13 12.40
C ALA A 97 -9.51 1.93 10.90
N MET A 98 -9.63 0.70 10.39
CA MET A 98 -9.46 0.39 8.97
C MET A 98 -10.56 0.99 8.11
N SER A 99 -11.80 0.95 8.58
CA SER A 99 -12.93 1.57 7.90
C SER A 99 -12.73 3.08 7.74
N LEU A 100 -12.33 3.76 8.82
CA LEU A 100 -12.02 5.19 8.80
C LEU A 100 -10.81 5.51 7.91
N TYR A 101 -9.78 4.66 7.94
CA TYR A 101 -8.61 4.80 7.08
C TYR A 101 -9.00 4.68 5.61
N LEU A 102 -9.77 3.65 5.24
CA LEU A 102 -10.28 3.44 3.88
C LEU A 102 -11.09 4.65 3.39
N GLN A 103 -12.00 5.15 4.22
CA GLN A 103 -12.80 6.35 3.93
C GLN A 103 -11.90 7.57 3.68
N SER A 104 -10.83 7.74 4.46
CA SER A 104 -9.88 8.85 4.26
C SER A 104 -9.04 8.72 2.99
N THR A 105 -8.74 7.49 2.53
CA THR A 105 -7.87 7.24 1.38
C THR A 105 -8.57 7.20 0.04
N THR A 106 -9.84 6.77 0.00
CA THR A 106 -10.63 6.69 -1.24
C THR A 106 -10.88 8.06 -1.88
N HIS A 107 -10.85 9.13 -1.08
CA HIS A 107 -10.93 10.50 -1.58
C HIS A 107 -9.69 10.91 -2.41
N PHE A 108 -8.49 10.44 -2.04
CA PHE A 108 -7.24 10.84 -2.72
C PHE A 108 -7.02 10.09 -4.05
N ALA A 109 -7.42 8.81 -4.13
CA ALA A 109 -7.24 8.01 -5.35
C ALA A 109 -8.08 8.51 -6.53
N LYS A 110 -9.27 9.08 -6.26
CA LYS A 110 -10.19 9.58 -7.30
C LYS A 110 -9.76 10.91 -7.92
N GLU A 111 -9.08 11.77 -7.18
CA GLU A 111 -8.64 13.08 -7.70
C GLU A 111 -7.44 12.98 -8.64
N GLU A 112 -6.62 11.94 -8.49
CA GLU A 112 -5.38 11.80 -9.25
C GLU A 112 -5.58 11.21 -10.65
N ASN A 113 -6.38 10.14 -10.78
CA ASN A 113 -6.68 9.56 -12.09
C ASN A 113 -7.31 10.60 -13.02
N ASN A 114 -8.18 11.48 -12.51
CA ASN A 114 -8.82 12.51 -13.32
C ASN A 114 -7.88 13.62 -13.81
N ALA A 115 -6.70 13.82 -13.20
CA ALA A 115 -5.82 14.94 -13.55
C ALA A 115 -4.83 14.64 -14.69
N ILE A 116 -4.50 13.37 -14.93
CA ILE A 116 -3.56 12.95 -16.00
C ILE A 116 -4.31 12.57 -17.29
N ILE A 117 -5.63 12.35 -17.21
CA ILE A 117 -6.50 11.99 -18.33
C ILE A 117 -6.82 13.19 -19.27
N ILE A 118 -6.53 14.43 -18.85
CA ILE A 118 -7.05 15.63 -19.55
C ILE A 118 -6.27 15.98 -20.84
N ASP A 119 -5.13 15.35 -21.13
CA ASP A 119 -4.29 15.68 -22.31
C ASP A 119 -3.89 14.43 -23.13
N ALA A 120 -4.80 13.45 -23.22
CA ALA A 120 -4.62 12.18 -23.93
C ALA A 120 -4.85 12.31 -25.45
N GLU A 121 -4.14 13.23 -26.12
CA GLU A 121 -4.07 13.22 -27.60
C GLU A 121 -2.99 12.24 -28.13
N ASP A 122 -2.13 11.69 -27.26
CA ASP A 122 -1.04 10.79 -27.63
C ASP A 122 -1.02 9.53 -26.74
N ASP A 123 -1.57 8.43 -27.26
CA ASP A 123 -1.84 7.17 -26.55
C ASP A 123 -0.58 6.52 -25.94
N ALA A 124 0.59 6.70 -26.58
CA ALA A 124 1.80 5.97 -26.19
C ALA A 124 2.37 6.38 -24.82
N GLY A 125 2.36 7.68 -24.51
CA GLY A 125 2.83 8.20 -23.23
C GLY A 125 1.91 7.81 -22.07
N TYR A 126 0.60 7.80 -22.33
CA TYR A 126 -0.41 7.36 -21.37
C TYR A 126 -0.29 5.86 -21.06
N ILE A 127 -0.13 5.01 -22.09
CA ILE A 127 0.03 3.56 -21.91
C ILE A 127 1.25 3.21 -21.04
N GLU A 128 2.40 3.84 -21.28
CA GLU A 128 3.59 3.57 -20.46
C GLU A 128 3.47 4.19 -19.06
N PHE A 129 2.70 5.26 -18.88
CA PHE A 129 2.37 5.79 -17.57
C PHE A 129 1.47 4.85 -16.76
N GLU A 130 0.42 4.29 -17.36
CA GLU A 130 -0.43 3.28 -16.72
C GLU A 130 0.39 2.06 -16.31
N ARG A 131 1.20 1.54 -17.24
CA ARG A 131 2.09 0.39 -16.98
C ARG A 131 3.03 0.65 -15.81
N TYR A 132 3.60 1.84 -15.73
CA TYR A 132 4.43 2.26 -14.60
C TYR A 132 3.65 2.24 -13.28
N ASN A 133 2.42 2.75 -13.25
CA ASN A 133 1.59 2.75 -12.05
C ASN A 133 1.16 1.34 -11.62
N GLU A 134 0.81 0.46 -12.56
CA GLU A 134 0.50 -0.95 -12.25
C GLU A 134 1.69 -1.67 -11.60
N LEU A 135 2.90 -1.46 -12.12
CA LEU A 135 4.12 -2.06 -11.56
C LEU A 135 4.42 -1.52 -10.17
N ARG A 136 4.18 -0.24 -9.95
CA ARG A 136 4.28 0.40 -8.63
C ARG A 136 3.28 -0.19 -7.63
N GLU A 137 2.02 -0.39 -8.03
CA GLU A 137 1.02 -1.02 -7.16
C GLU A 137 1.41 -2.45 -6.80
N LYS A 138 1.90 -3.24 -7.78
CA LYS A 138 2.45 -4.58 -7.54
C LYS A 138 3.59 -4.55 -6.52
N ARG A 139 4.51 -3.59 -6.61
CA ARG A 139 5.58 -3.42 -5.60
C ARG A 139 5.00 -3.13 -4.22
N TYR A 140 4.01 -2.25 -4.09
CA TYR A 140 3.41 -1.95 -2.78
C TYR A 140 2.75 -3.15 -2.15
N ASN A 141 2.10 -4.01 -2.92
CA ASN A 141 1.55 -5.27 -2.42
C ASN A 141 2.66 -6.19 -1.87
N LEU A 142 3.77 -6.36 -2.59
CA LEU A 142 4.92 -7.14 -2.13
C LEU A 142 5.56 -6.56 -0.86
N GLU A 143 5.69 -5.23 -0.77
CA GLU A 143 6.20 -4.57 0.43
C GLU A 143 5.25 -4.73 1.62
N ALA A 144 3.95 -4.70 1.37
CA ALA A 144 2.94 -4.91 2.41
C ALA A 144 3.00 -6.33 2.95
N GLU A 145 3.20 -7.33 2.09
CA GLU A 145 3.38 -8.73 2.48
C GLU A 145 4.67 -8.95 3.28
N GLN A 146 5.78 -8.32 2.88
CA GLN A 146 7.03 -8.39 3.64
C GLN A 146 6.92 -7.78 5.04
N ALA A 147 6.14 -6.71 5.22
CA ALA A 147 6.00 -6.03 6.51
C ALA A 147 5.23 -6.82 7.59
N LEU A 148 4.70 -8.00 7.22
CA LEU A 148 4.00 -8.91 8.12
C LEU A 148 4.93 -9.90 8.83
N TYR A 149 6.13 -10.13 8.27
CA TYR A 149 7.15 -11.06 8.75
C TYR A 149 8.36 -10.33 9.34
#